data_AF-A0A0D0CDU9-F1
#
_entry.id   AF-A0A0D0CDU9-F1
#
_cell.length_a   1.000
_cell.length_b   1.000
_cell.length_c   1.000
_cell.angle_alpha   90.00
_cell.angle_beta   90.00
_cell.angle_gamma   90.00
#
_symmetry.space_group_name_H-M   'P 1'
#
loop_
_entity.id
_entity.type
_entity.pdbx_description
1 polymer ?
#
loop_
_entity_poly.entity_id
_entity_poly.type
_entity_poly.pdbx_seq_one_letter_code
_entity_poly.pdbx_strand_id
1 'polypeptide(L)'
;RKYLRGIGWRHGVLPCRSRTIAYSEVDDPLPRPPTKEFENRAAMNTISQFPDLFHVNQVINADHLEALLQRHPNRPFMKSVLIGLREGFWP
;
A
#
# COMPACT_ATOMS: atom_id res chain seq x y z
N ARG A 1 21.86 2.99 17.76
CA ARG A 1 20.57 2.34 17.38
C ARG A 1 19.59 2.36 18.58
N LYS A 2 18.84 3.45 18.79
CA LYS A 2 17.99 3.66 20.01
C LYS A 2 16.48 3.58 19.74
N TYR A 3 16.04 3.41 18.49
CA TYR A 3 14.62 3.61 18.09
C TYR A 3 13.90 2.39 17.49
N LEU A 4 14.50 1.19 17.48
CA LEU A 4 13.90 -0.02 16.88
C LEU A 4 13.71 -1.16 17.90
N ARG A 5 13.45 -0.85 19.17
CA ARG A 5 13.18 -1.90 20.17
C ARG A 5 11.73 -2.35 20.05
N GLY A 6 11.51 -3.64 19.80
CA GLY A 6 10.18 -4.27 19.77
C GLY A 6 9.54 -4.42 18.37
N ILE A 7 10.14 -3.85 17.33
CA ILE A 7 9.70 -4.02 15.94
C ILE A 7 10.58 -5.09 15.28
N GLY A 8 10.30 -6.35 15.55
CA GLY A 8 11.05 -7.46 14.98
C GLY A 8 10.41 -8.80 15.31
N TRP A 9 10.52 -9.75 14.38
CA TRP A 9 10.11 -11.13 14.60
C TRP A 9 11.21 -11.86 15.36
N ARG A 10 10.86 -12.43 16.52
CA ARG A 10 11.70 -13.36 17.28
C ARG A 10 10.89 -14.61 17.59
N HIS A 11 11.41 -15.77 17.24
CA HIS A 11 10.79 -17.04 17.59
C HIS A 11 10.66 -17.18 19.11
N GLY A 12 9.50 -17.62 19.60
CA GLY A 12 9.26 -17.85 21.03
C GLY A 12 8.90 -16.61 21.85
N VAL A 13 8.75 -15.43 21.23
CA VAL A 13 8.28 -14.21 21.89
C VAL A 13 6.97 -13.78 21.25
N LEU A 14 5.96 -13.45 22.06
CA LEU A 14 4.72 -12.86 21.54
C LEU A 14 5.06 -11.57 20.78
N PRO A 15 4.63 -11.43 19.52
CA PRO A 15 4.91 -10.22 18.75
C PRO A 15 4.34 -9.02 19.51
N CYS A 16 5.19 -8.01 19.73
CA CYS A 16 4.74 -6.73 20.25
C CYS A 16 3.79 -6.12 19.22
N ARG A 17 2.52 -5.91 19.59
CA ARG A 17 1.53 -5.30 18.71
C ARG A 17 1.89 -3.82 18.54
N SER A 18 2.43 -3.47 17.39
CA SER A 18 2.73 -2.08 17.06
C SER A 18 1.44 -1.32 16.74
N ARG A 19 1.48 0.02 16.88
CA ARG A 19 0.35 0.87 16.46
C ARG A 19 0.04 0.70 14.97
N THR A 20 1.04 0.45 14.13
CA THR A 20 0.86 0.20 12.70
C THR A 20 0.02 -1.04 12.41
N ILE A 21 0.16 -2.11 13.21
CA ILE A 21 -0.71 -3.29 13.09
C ILE A 21 -2.16 -2.89 13.42
N ALA A 22 -2.37 -2.15 14.52
CA ALA A 22 -3.70 -1.70 14.91
C ALA A 22 -4.35 -0.83 13.81
N TYR A 23 -3.62 0.12 13.23
CA TYR A 23 -4.12 0.96 12.13
C TYR A 23 -4.55 0.16 10.91
N SER A 24 -3.75 -0.86 10.53
CA SER A 24 -4.12 -1.70 9.39
C SER A 24 -5.47 -2.40 9.55
N GLU A 25 -5.92 -2.63 10.79
CA GLU A 25 -7.17 -3.33 11.11
C GLU A 25 -8.40 -2.42 11.17
N VAL A 26 -8.23 -1.10 11.28
CA VAL A 26 -9.36 -0.18 11.54
C VAL A 26 -9.41 1.06 10.64
N ASP A 27 -8.30 1.43 10.00
CA ASP A 27 -8.25 2.65 9.19
C ASP A 27 -9.13 2.54 7.93
N ASP A 28 -9.63 3.68 7.48
CA ASP A 28 -10.38 3.79 6.23
C ASP A 28 -9.47 3.54 5.01
N PRO A 29 -10.02 3.07 3.88
CA PRO A 29 -9.30 2.95 2.62
C PRO A 29 -8.52 4.22 2.27
N LEU A 30 -7.31 4.04 1.74
CA LEU A 30 -6.49 5.13 1.23
C LEU A 30 -7.23 5.90 0.13
N PRO A 31 -7.04 7.22 0.05
CA PRO A 31 -7.72 8.04 -0.94
C PRO A 31 -7.33 7.64 -2.36
N ARG A 32 -8.26 7.85 -3.30
CA ARG A 32 -8.02 7.74 -4.74
C ARG A 32 -7.94 9.14 -5.34
N PRO A 33 -7.24 9.32 -6.49
CA PRO A 33 -7.29 10.57 -7.22
C PRO A 33 -8.75 10.95 -7.51
N PRO A 34 -9.16 12.21 -7.28
CA PRO A 34 -10.48 12.69 -7.67
C PRO A 34 -10.70 12.54 -9.18
N THR A 35 -11.94 12.32 -9.61
CA THR A 35 -12.28 12.09 -11.04
C THR A 35 -11.74 13.18 -11.96
N LYS A 36 -11.75 14.45 -11.52
CA LYS A 36 -11.21 15.60 -12.26
C LYS A 36 -9.74 15.46 -12.67
N GLU A 37 -8.94 14.70 -11.92
CA GLU A 37 -7.52 14.51 -12.23
C GLU A 37 -7.35 13.70 -13.53
N PHE A 38 -8.29 12.78 -13.81
CA PHE A 38 -8.31 12.00 -15.05
C PHE A 38 -8.79 12.80 -16.27
N GLU A 39 -9.36 13.98 -16.07
CA GLU A 39 -9.77 14.89 -17.16
C GLU A 39 -8.57 15.66 -17.72
N ASN A 40 -7.44 15.68 -17.02
CA ASN A 40 -6.20 16.28 -17.51
C ASN A 40 -5.59 15.44 -18.64
N ARG A 41 -6.04 15.71 -19.87
CA ARG A 41 -5.59 14.99 -21.08
C ARG A 41 -4.08 15.04 -21.28
N ALA A 42 -3.42 16.15 -20.94
CA ALA A 42 -1.97 16.26 -21.07
C ALA A 42 -1.27 15.27 -20.14
N ALA A 43 -1.69 15.18 -18.88
CA ALA A 43 -1.15 14.22 -17.92
C ALA A 43 -1.46 12.77 -18.34
N MET A 44 -2.70 12.45 -18.68
CA MET A 44 -3.10 11.10 -19.09
C MET A 44 -2.39 10.64 -20.37
N ASN A 45 -2.20 11.53 -21.34
CA ASN A 45 -1.41 11.24 -22.54
C ASN A 45 0.05 10.99 -22.19
N THR A 46 0.65 11.81 -21.32
CA THR A 46 2.04 11.63 -20.89
C THR A 46 2.25 10.30 -20.18
N ILE A 47 1.35 9.94 -19.25
CA ILE A 47 1.42 8.67 -18.50
C ILE A 47 1.32 7.47 -19.45
N SER A 48 0.40 7.52 -20.41
CA SER A 48 0.21 6.42 -21.39
C SER A 48 1.34 6.31 -22.42
N GLN A 49 1.94 7.43 -22.83
CA GLN A 49 3.02 7.44 -23.82
C GLN A 49 4.39 7.08 -23.23
N PHE A 50 4.60 7.36 -21.95
CA PHE A 50 5.89 7.16 -21.29
C PHE A 50 5.74 6.31 -20.03
N PRO A 51 5.26 5.05 -20.14
CA PRO A 51 5.02 4.18 -18.98
C PRO A 51 6.29 3.97 -18.14
N ASP A 52 7.47 3.95 -18.76
CA ASP A 52 8.76 3.77 -18.09
C ASP A 52 9.10 4.92 -17.12
N LEU A 53 8.59 6.14 -17.34
CA LEU A 53 8.77 7.28 -16.43
C LEU A 53 7.92 7.17 -15.17
N PHE A 54 6.81 6.45 -15.25
CA PHE A 54 5.84 6.27 -14.18
C PHE A 54 5.86 4.84 -13.62
N HIS A 55 6.85 4.04 -14.02
CA HIS A 55 6.97 2.67 -13.57
C HIS A 55 7.35 2.61 -12.09
N VAL A 56 6.41 2.18 -11.25
CA VAL A 56 6.67 1.97 -9.83
C VAL A 56 7.35 0.62 -9.65
N ASN A 57 8.69 0.62 -9.69
CA ASN A 57 9.48 -0.57 -9.35
C ASN A 57 9.27 -0.93 -7.88
N GLN A 58 8.37 -1.89 -7.64
CA GLN A 58 7.99 -2.35 -6.31
C GLN A 58 8.96 -3.42 -5.81
N VAL A 59 9.54 -3.20 -4.62
CA VAL A 59 10.29 -4.26 -3.89
C VAL A 59 9.34 -5.32 -3.32
N ILE A 60 8.05 -4.98 -3.19
CA ILE A 60 7.02 -5.82 -2.59
C ILE A 60 6.21 -6.48 -3.70
N ASN A 61 6.15 -7.81 -3.70
CA ASN A 61 5.26 -8.55 -4.60
C ASN A 61 3.80 -8.40 -4.13
N ALA A 62 3.04 -7.52 -4.79
CA ALA A 62 1.66 -7.22 -4.44
C ALA A 62 0.74 -8.45 -4.54
N ASP A 63 0.95 -9.33 -5.52
CA ASP A 63 0.10 -10.52 -5.70
C ASP A 63 0.32 -11.55 -4.59
N HIS A 64 1.58 -11.76 -4.19
CA HIS A 64 1.91 -12.61 -3.06
C HIS A 64 1.38 -12.02 -1.75
N LEU A 65 1.50 -10.71 -1.56
CA LEU A 65 0.95 -10.02 -0.40
C LEU A 65 -0.58 -10.14 -0.34
N GLU A 66 -1.27 -9.99 -1.47
CA GLU A 66 -2.72 -10.17 -1.56
C GLU A 66 -3.16 -11.58 -1.13
N ALA A 67 -2.41 -12.61 -1.54
CA ALA A 67 -2.66 -13.98 -1.12
C ALA A 67 -2.49 -14.17 0.40
N LEU A 68 -1.47 -13.56 1.00
CA LEU A 68 -1.25 -13.60 2.45
C LEU A 68 -2.35 -12.86 3.22
N LEU A 69 -2.94 -11.81 2.65
CA LEU A 69 -3.95 -10.96 3.27
C LEU A 69 -5.40 -11.45 3.07
N GLN A 70 -5.60 -12.66 2.56
CA GLN A 70 -6.96 -13.21 2.31
C GLN A 70 -7.85 -13.20 3.56
N ARG A 71 -7.27 -13.44 4.74
CA ARG A 71 -7.99 -13.51 6.02
C ARG A 71 -7.86 -12.23 6.87
N HIS A 72 -7.38 -11.14 6.28
CA HIS A 72 -7.20 -9.87 7.00
C HIS A 72 -8.56 -9.26 7.38
N PRO A 73 -8.75 -8.76 8.62
CA PRO A 73 -10.06 -8.26 9.08
C PRO A 73 -10.52 -7.00 8.33
N ASN A 74 -9.60 -6.11 7.97
CA ASN A 74 -9.89 -4.91 7.19
C ASN A 74 -9.52 -5.11 5.71
N ARG A 75 -10.38 -5.81 4.97
CA ARG A 75 -10.21 -6.02 3.54
C ARG A 75 -10.28 -4.73 2.71
N PRO A 76 -11.17 -3.75 3.01
CA PRO A 76 -11.23 -2.49 2.26
C PRO A 76 -9.91 -1.71 2.29
N PHE A 77 -9.31 -1.53 3.46
CA PHE A 77 -8.03 -0.85 3.60
C PHE A 77 -6.90 -1.59 2.88
N MET A 78 -6.76 -2.90 3.09
CA MET A 78 -5.74 -3.69 2.41
C MET A 78 -5.87 -3.66 0.89
N LYS A 79 -7.09 -3.67 0.34
CA LYS A 79 -7.30 -3.50 -1.10
C LYS A 79 -6.79 -2.15 -1.60
N SER A 80 -7.05 -1.06 -0.87
CA SER A 80 -6.55 0.27 -1.24
C SER A 80 -5.02 0.35 -1.20
N VAL A 81 -4.37 -0.32 -0.24
CA VAL A 81 -2.91 -0.45 -0.16
C VAL A 81 -2.38 -1.22 -1.37
N LEU A 82 -2.97 -2.37 -1.70
CA LEU A 82 -2.57 -3.18 -2.87
C LEU A 82 -2.73 -2.40 -4.18
N ILE A 83 -3.78 -1.59 -4.30
CA ILE A 83 -3.96 -0.68 -5.44
C ILE A 83 -2.84 0.36 -5.47
N GLY A 84 -2.53 1.01 -4.35
CA GLY A 84 -1.42 1.98 -4.28
C GLY A 84 -0.05 1.36 -4.58
N LEU A 85 0.13 0.09 -4.25
CA LEU A 85 1.32 -0.66 -4.63
C LEU A 85 1.38 -0.91 -6.15
N ARG A 86 0.26 -1.22 -6.80
CA ARG A 86 0.23 -1.50 -8.25
C ARG A 86 0.24 -0.25 -9.12
N GLU A 87 -0.45 0.81 -8.69
CA GLU A 87 -0.75 1.99 -9.49
C GLU A 87 -0.08 3.27 -8.98
N GLY A 88 0.51 3.25 -7.77
CA GLY A 88 1.00 4.44 -7.08
C GLY A 88 0.00 4.99 -6.06
N PHE A 89 0.52 5.60 -4.98
CA PHE A 89 -0.30 6.20 -3.92
C PHE A 89 -0.72 7.62 -4.28
N TRP A 90 -1.98 7.95 -3.98
CA TRP A 90 -2.46 9.31 -4.05
C TRP A 90 -2.14 10.05 -2.74
N PRO A 91 -1.56 11.27 -2.80
CA PRO A 91 -1.26 12.07 -1.61
C PRO A 91 -2.48 12.69 -0.93
#